data_AF-A0A8R2AYK9-F1
#
_entry.id   AF-A0A8R2AYK9-F1
#
_cell.length_a   1.000
_cell.length_b   1.000
_cell.length_c   1.000
_cell.angle_alpha   90.00
_cell.angle_beta   90.00
_cell.angle_gamma   90.00
#
_symmetry.space_group_name_H-M   'P 1'
#
loop_
_entity.id
_entity.type
_entity.pdbx_description
1 polymer ?
#
loop_
_entity_poly.entity_id
_entity_poly.type
_entity_poly.pdbx_seq_one_letter_code
_entity_poly.pdbx_strand_id
1 'polypeptide(L)'
;MKVTSFNVVLDDLLNGLNDRFNQETLKLILTVTNILKLEPSQEDLLYLNNVFGIDSEQIQVEIMLLKNIPNIPSGTSSKTLHQWIDFLNSNNRTYIFLHFYKVIVLFATIPVTPCSCERAFSKLTIVKTKLRSTMTQERLDALMFLFIEQQMTTNINYDEVIEEFKVMIPTKRRLEL
;
A
#
# COMPACT_ATOMS: atom_id res chain seq x y z
N MET A 1 6.87 6.79 -45.40
CA MET A 1 7.34 8.00 -44.70
C MET A 1 6.37 8.28 -43.57
N LYS A 2 6.69 7.88 -42.32
CA LYS A 2 5.82 8.19 -41.17
C LYS A 2 6.11 9.64 -40.79
N VAL A 3 5.17 10.54 -41.07
CA VAL A 3 5.22 11.92 -40.61
C VAL A 3 4.90 11.88 -39.13
N THR A 4 5.91 12.06 -38.28
CA THR A 4 5.71 12.31 -36.84
C THR A 4 5.23 13.74 -36.69
N SER A 5 3.94 13.96 -36.87
CA SER A 5 3.28 15.21 -36.52
C SER A 5 3.22 15.33 -35.00
N PHE A 6 3.99 16.26 -34.43
CA PHE A 6 3.89 16.66 -33.03
C PHE A 6 2.49 17.21 -32.77
N ASN A 7 1.76 16.57 -31.86
CA ASN A 7 0.43 16.98 -31.47
C ASN A 7 0.46 17.27 -29.98
N VAL A 8 0.70 18.55 -29.65
CA VAL A 8 0.92 19.06 -28.29
C VAL A 8 -0.03 18.42 -27.27
N VAL A 9 -1.32 18.32 -27.58
CA VAL A 9 -2.31 17.77 -26.64
C VAL A 9 -2.16 16.26 -26.42
N LEU A 10 -1.89 15.50 -27.49
CA LEU A 10 -1.65 14.06 -27.37
C LEU A 10 -0.32 13.77 -26.70
N ASP A 11 0.71 14.53 -27.04
CA ASP A 11 2.05 14.37 -26.49
C ASP A 11 2.08 14.77 -25.00
N ASP A 12 1.41 15.84 -24.60
CA ASP A 12 1.24 16.23 -23.19
C ASP A 12 0.41 15.21 -22.41
N LEU A 13 -0.64 14.65 -23.02
CA LEU A 13 -1.44 13.61 -22.37
C LEU A 13 -0.64 12.31 -22.20
N LEU A 14 0.13 11.90 -23.22
CA LEU A 14 1.00 10.74 -23.14
C LEU A 14 2.13 10.96 -22.13
N ASN A 15 2.72 12.15 -22.09
CA ASN A 15 3.72 12.50 -21.08
C ASN A 15 3.12 12.50 -19.68
N GLY A 16 1.93 13.07 -19.48
CA GLY A 16 1.25 13.05 -18.20
C GLY A 16 0.86 11.63 -17.74
N LEU A 17 0.48 10.75 -18.67
CA LEU A 17 0.28 9.33 -18.38
C LEU A 17 1.59 8.65 -18.02
N ASN A 18 2.66 8.90 -18.78
CA ASN A 18 3.97 8.35 -18.48
C ASN A 18 4.48 8.84 -17.13
N ASP A 19 4.45 10.12 -16.81
CA ASP A 19 4.86 10.64 -15.51
C ASP A 19 4.00 10.07 -14.37
N ARG A 20 2.69 9.90 -14.60
CA ARG A 20 1.79 9.32 -13.60
C ARG A 20 2.03 7.83 -13.38
N PHE A 21 2.33 7.06 -14.43
CA PHE A 21 2.43 5.59 -14.38
C PHE A 21 3.86 5.03 -14.44
N ASN A 22 4.87 5.85 -14.67
CA ASN A 22 6.29 5.50 -14.62
C ASN A 22 6.75 5.43 -13.15
N GLN A 23 6.16 4.48 -12.42
CA GLN A 23 6.36 4.31 -11.00
C GLN A 23 7.15 3.03 -10.72
N GLU A 24 7.99 3.06 -9.69
CA GLU A 24 8.71 1.89 -9.16
C GLU A 24 7.77 0.71 -8.84
N THR A 25 6.50 1.01 -8.54
CA THR A 25 5.42 0.04 -8.34
C THR A 25 5.21 -0.88 -9.53
N LEU A 26 5.44 -0.45 -10.79
CA LEU A 26 5.32 -1.35 -11.95
C LEU A 26 6.38 -2.45 -11.93
N LYS A 27 7.63 -2.10 -11.60
CA LYS A 27 8.70 -3.09 -11.46
C LYS A 27 8.36 -4.09 -10.36
N LEU A 28 7.87 -3.60 -9.23
CA LEU A 28 7.42 -4.44 -8.13
C LEU A 28 6.24 -5.36 -8.48
N ILE A 29 5.26 -4.86 -9.25
CA ILE A 29 4.14 -5.69 -9.72
C ILE A 29 4.66 -6.83 -10.61
N LEU A 30 5.59 -6.54 -11.53
CA LEU A 30 6.17 -7.54 -12.41
C LEU A 30 6.97 -8.59 -11.62
N THR A 31 7.80 -8.16 -10.67
CA THR A 31 8.60 -9.09 -9.85
C THR A 31 7.71 -10.01 -9.03
N VAL A 32 6.67 -9.48 -8.38
CA VAL A 32 5.72 -10.29 -7.61
C VAL A 32 4.91 -11.21 -8.54
N THR A 33 4.56 -10.77 -9.74
CA THR A 33 3.90 -11.62 -10.73
C THR A 33 4.77 -12.83 -11.11
N ASN A 34 6.07 -12.63 -11.27
CA ASN A 34 7.01 -13.73 -11.55
C ASN A 34 7.15 -14.68 -10.35
N ILE A 35 7.13 -14.14 -9.12
CA ILE A 35 7.09 -14.95 -7.88
C ILE A 35 5.81 -15.79 -7.80
N LEU A 36 4.63 -15.23 -8.13
CA LEU A 36 3.36 -15.97 -8.13
C LEU A 36 3.32 -17.09 -9.19
N LYS A 37 4.07 -16.93 -10.30
CA LYS A 37 4.30 -17.99 -11.29
C LYS A 37 5.37 -19.00 -10.87
N LEU A 38 6.06 -18.76 -9.76
CA LEU A 38 7.23 -19.52 -9.29
C LEU A 38 8.42 -19.45 -10.26
N GLU A 39 8.50 -18.43 -11.11
CA GLU A 39 9.58 -18.25 -12.10
C GLU A 39 10.28 -16.90 -11.92
N PRO A 40 10.89 -16.61 -10.75
CA PRO A 40 11.63 -15.37 -10.57
C PRO A 40 12.94 -15.37 -11.36
N SER A 41 13.29 -14.24 -11.94
CA SER A 41 14.63 -13.97 -12.45
C SER A 41 15.59 -13.61 -11.31
N GLN A 42 16.89 -13.69 -11.54
CA GLN A 42 17.89 -13.27 -10.54
C GLN A 42 17.77 -11.78 -10.20
N GLU A 43 17.37 -10.96 -11.18
CA GLU A 43 17.10 -9.53 -10.98
C GLU A 43 15.89 -9.30 -10.06
N ASP A 44 14.85 -10.14 -10.16
CA ASP A 44 13.67 -10.06 -9.29
C ASP A 44 14.04 -10.31 -7.83
N LEU A 45 14.89 -11.32 -7.58
CA LEU A 45 15.33 -11.67 -6.23
C LEU A 45 16.18 -10.56 -5.60
N LEU A 46 17.11 -9.98 -6.37
CA LEU A 46 17.90 -8.84 -5.93
C LEU A 46 17.02 -7.61 -5.64
N TYR A 47 16.00 -7.38 -6.47
CA TYR A 47 15.07 -6.29 -6.26
C TYR A 47 14.23 -6.49 -4.99
N LEU A 48 13.73 -7.69 -4.72
CA LEU A 48 12.99 -8.01 -3.49
C LEU A 48 13.84 -7.90 -2.23
N ASN A 49 15.13 -8.24 -2.32
CA ASN A 49 16.07 -8.02 -1.23
C ASN A 49 16.20 -6.51 -0.92
N ASN A 50 16.40 -5.69 -1.94
CA ASN A 50 16.52 -4.24 -1.76
C ASN A 50 15.23 -3.58 -1.24
N VAL A 51 14.06 -4.01 -1.69
CA VAL A 51 12.77 -3.38 -1.35
C VAL A 51 12.19 -3.89 -0.02
N PHE A 52 12.29 -5.20 0.24
CA PHE A 52 11.65 -5.84 1.39
C PHE A 52 12.62 -6.45 2.40
N GLY A 53 13.93 -6.43 2.14
CA GLY A 53 14.93 -7.05 3.03
C GLY A 53 14.80 -8.57 3.08
N ILE A 54 14.35 -9.19 1.98
CA ILE A 54 14.12 -10.63 1.89
C ILE A 54 15.37 -11.33 1.37
N ASP A 55 15.79 -12.37 2.07
CA ASP A 55 16.95 -13.17 1.68
C ASP A 55 16.69 -13.94 0.38
N SER A 56 17.54 -13.69 -0.62
CA SER A 56 17.38 -14.23 -1.98
C SER A 56 17.57 -15.74 -2.03
N GLU A 57 18.44 -16.30 -1.19
CA GLU A 57 18.69 -17.75 -1.16
C GLU A 57 17.50 -18.48 -0.50
N GLN A 58 17.03 -17.98 0.65
CA GLN A 58 15.91 -18.58 1.37
C GLN A 58 14.62 -18.56 0.55
N ILE A 59 14.28 -17.44 -0.10
CA ILE A 59 13.09 -17.39 -0.96
C ILE A 59 13.22 -18.33 -2.17
N GLN A 60 14.43 -18.48 -2.73
CA GLN A 60 14.65 -19.37 -3.86
C GLN A 60 14.44 -20.84 -3.46
N VAL A 61 14.91 -21.24 -2.29
CA VAL A 61 14.67 -22.58 -1.73
C VAL A 61 13.18 -22.81 -1.49
N GLU A 62 12.48 -21.84 -0.88
CA GLU A 62 11.04 -21.91 -0.66
C GLU A 62 10.26 -22.08 -1.98
N ILE A 63 10.63 -21.34 -3.02
CA ILE A 63 10.01 -21.44 -4.35
C ILE A 63 10.27 -22.81 -4.97
N MET A 64 11.47 -23.37 -4.83
CA MET A 64 11.78 -24.72 -5.31
C MET A 64 10.92 -25.78 -4.60
N LEU A 65 10.72 -25.64 -3.28
CA LEU A 65 9.85 -26.54 -2.53
C LEU A 65 8.38 -26.39 -2.95
N LEU A 66 7.91 -25.16 -3.14
CA LEU A 66 6.55 -24.87 -3.59
C LEU A 66 6.25 -25.51 -4.94
N LYS A 67 7.18 -25.46 -5.91
CA LYS A 67 7.01 -26.10 -7.24
C LYS A 67 6.71 -27.60 -7.17
N ASN A 68 7.18 -28.28 -6.14
CA ASN A 68 7.03 -29.72 -5.98
C ASN A 68 5.73 -30.13 -5.25
N ILE A 69 4.96 -29.16 -4.74
CA ILE A 69 3.69 -29.44 -4.07
C ILE A 69 2.59 -29.59 -5.13
N PRO A 70 1.72 -30.61 -5.06
CA PRO A 70 0.55 -30.68 -5.94
C PRO A 70 -0.55 -29.69 -5.53
N ASN A 71 -1.37 -29.25 -6.50
CA ASN A 71 -2.53 -28.36 -6.29
C ASN A 71 -2.17 -26.96 -5.73
N ILE A 72 -1.21 -26.30 -6.35
CA ILE A 72 -0.80 -24.94 -6.00
C ILE A 72 -1.72 -23.93 -6.72
N PRO A 73 -2.07 -22.79 -6.09
CA PRO A 73 -2.68 -21.67 -6.80
C PRO A 73 -1.77 -21.18 -7.93
N SER A 74 -2.33 -21.01 -9.13
CA SER A 74 -1.56 -20.55 -10.30
C SER A 74 -2.30 -19.42 -11.02
N GLY A 75 -1.58 -18.37 -11.40
CA GLY A 75 -2.14 -17.21 -12.10
C GLY A 75 -1.46 -15.89 -11.74
N THR A 76 -1.96 -14.80 -12.31
CA THR A 76 -1.40 -13.45 -12.14
C THR A 76 -2.44 -12.43 -11.66
N SER A 77 -3.64 -12.89 -11.30
CA SER A 77 -4.74 -12.02 -10.88
C SER A 77 -4.67 -11.72 -9.38
N SER A 78 -5.28 -10.62 -8.96
CA SER A 78 -5.55 -10.34 -7.54
C SER A 78 -6.27 -11.51 -6.85
N LYS A 79 -7.18 -12.21 -7.55
CA LYS A 79 -7.82 -13.43 -7.01
C LYS A 79 -6.79 -14.52 -6.69
N THR A 80 -5.79 -14.69 -7.53
CA THR A 80 -4.70 -15.67 -7.32
C THR A 80 -3.88 -15.30 -6.08
N LEU A 81 -3.65 -14.01 -5.85
CA LEU A 81 -2.95 -13.54 -4.63
C LEU A 81 -3.72 -13.96 -3.37
N HIS A 82 -5.04 -13.73 -3.33
CA HIS A 82 -5.87 -14.18 -2.20
C HIS A 82 -5.85 -15.70 -2.03
N GLN A 83 -5.96 -16.46 -3.13
CA GLN A 83 -5.84 -17.92 -3.09
C GLN A 83 -4.51 -18.41 -2.52
N TRP A 84 -3.41 -17.71 -2.83
CA TRP A 84 -2.10 -17.98 -2.24
C TRP A 84 -2.07 -17.71 -0.74
N ILE A 85 -2.64 -16.58 -0.29
CA ILE A 85 -2.74 -16.28 1.14
C ILE A 85 -3.53 -17.37 1.87
N ASP A 86 -4.69 -17.77 1.35
CA ASP A 86 -5.53 -18.82 1.94
C ASP A 86 -4.82 -20.18 1.97
N PHE A 87 -4.10 -20.51 0.90
CA PHE A 87 -3.29 -21.73 0.80
C PHE A 87 -2.15 -21.76 1.83
N LEU A 88 -1.50 -20.63 2.08
CA LEU A 88 -0.40 -20.50 3.05
C LEU A 88 -0.90 -20.47 4.49
N ASN A 89 -2.07 -19.88 4.73
CA ASN A 89 -2.72 -19.89 6.04
C ASN A 89 -3.22 -21.30 6.43
N SER A 90 -3.54 -22.13 5.43
CA SER A 90 -3.93 -23.50 5.66
C SER A 90 -2.74 -24.34 6.18
N ASN A 91 -2.96 -25.11 7.24
CA ASN A 91 -1.98 -26.08 7.79
C ASN A 91 -0.63 -25.47 8.24
N ASN A 92 -0.63 -24.24 8.78
CA ASN A 92 0.56 -23.57 9.33
C ASN A 92 1.73 -23.41 8.32
N ARG A 93 1.43 -23.36 7.02
CA ARG A 93 2.44 -23.22 5.96
C ARG A 93 3.10 -21.84 5.94
N THR A 94 2.51 -20.85 6.60
CA THR A 94 3.10 -19.52 6.81
C THR A 94 4.46 -19.54 7.50
N TYR A 95 4.72 -20.51 8.38
CA TYR A 95 6.01 -20.67 9.04
C TYR A 95 7.04 -21.39 8.16
N ILE A 96 6.58 -22.30 7.30
CA ILE A 96 7.43 -23.09 6.41
C ILE A 96 7.89 -22.24 5.22
N PHE A 97 6.98 -21.42 4.66
CA PHE A 97 7.24 -20.54 3.51
C PHE A 97 7.19 -19.08 3.96
N LEU A 98 8.04 -18.74 4.93
CA LEU A 98 8.02 -17.44 5.60
C LEU A 98 8.34 -16.30 4.62
N HIS A 99 9.35 -16.46 3.77
CA HIS A 99 9.80 -15.41 2.85
C HIS A 99 8.79 -15.19 1.74
N PHE A 100 8.28 -16.27 1.16
CA PHE A 100 7.24 -16.22 0.15
C PHE A 100 5.96 -15.59 0.70
N TYR A 101 5.52 -15.98 1.90
CA TYR A 101 4.37 -15.37 2.57
C TYR A 101 4.58 -13.88 2.84
N LYS A 102 5.77 -13.49 3.34
CA LYS A 102 6.14 -12.09 3.57
C LYS A 102 6.05 -11.26 2.29
N VAL A 103 6.59 -11.73 1.15
CA VAL A 103 6.47 -11.01 -0.14
C VAL A 103 5.02 -10.72 -0.45
N ILE A 104 4.16 -11.75 -0.38
CA ILE A 104 2.75 -11.64 -0.78
C ILE A 104 2.00 -10.65 0.12
N VAL A 105 2.19 -10.75 1.44
CA VAL A 105 1.52 -9.85 2.39
C VAL A 105 2.03 -8.43 2.24
N LEU A 106 3.35 -8.22 2.19
CA LEU A 106 3.93 -6.88 2.02
C LEU A 106 3.42 -6.24 0.73
N PHE A 107 3.44 -6.97 -0.38
CA PHE A 107 2.91 -6.47 -1.65
C PHE A 107 1.41 -6.13 -1.55
N ALA A 108 0.60 -6.97 -0.90
CA ALA A 108 -0.84 -6.70 -0.71
C ALA A 108 -1.13 -5.46 0.15
N THR A 109 -0.21 -5.08 1.04
CA THR A 109 -0.34 -3.88 1.88
C THR A 109 0.08 -2.59 1.17
N ILE A 110 0.83 -2.68 0.07
CA ILE A 110 1.31 -1.50 -0.63
C ILE A 110 0.17 -0.90 -1.48
N PRO A 111 -0.15 0.39 -1.30
CA PRO A 111 -1.12 1.04 -2.15
C PRO A 111 -0.54 1.16 -3.57
N VAL A 112 -1.17 0.47 -4.52
CA VAL A 112 -0.78 0.52 -5.95
C VAL A 112 -1.07 1.89 -6.58
N THR A 113 -1.96 2.67 -5.97
CA THR A 113 -2.35 4.00 -6.47
C THR A 113 -2.19 5.07 -5.39
N PRO A 114 -1.87 6.32 -5.77
CA PRO A 114 -1.82 7.44 -4.84
C PRO A 114 -3.21 7.90 -4.37
N CYS A 115 -4.28 7.15 -4.65
CA CYS A 115 -5.66 7.54 -4.34
C CYS A 115 -5.85 7.88 -2.85
N SER A 116 -5.19 7.15 -1.94
CA SER A 116 -5.21 7.47 -0.50
C SER A 116 -4.60 8.84 -0.21
N CYS A 117 -3.48 9.18 -0.86
CA CYS A 117 -2.87 10.50 -0.75
C CYS A 117 -3.76 11.59 -1.36
N GLU A 118 -4.31 11.36 -2.56
CA GLU A 118 -5.25 12.29 -3.22
C GLU A 118 -6.49 12.54 -2.34
N ARG A 119 -7.04 11.49 -1.72
CA ARG A 119 -8.14 11.59 -0.74
C ARG A 119 -7.72 12.41 0.48
N ALA A 120 -6.54 12.17 1.04
CA ALA A 120 -6.01 12.95 2.17
C ALA A 120 -5.84 14.43 1.81
N PHE A 121 -5.31 14.76 0.63
CA PHE A 121 -5.18 16.15 0.14
C PHE A 121 -6.53 16.82 -0.11
N SER A 122 -7.52 16.08 -0.61
CA SER A 122 -8.90 16.56 -0.73
C SER A 122 -9.47 16.94 0.64
N LYS A 123 -9.27 16.08 1.65
CA LYS A 123 -9.66 16.38 3.04
C LYS A 123 -8.84 17.54 3.64
N LEU A 124 -7.57 17.65 3.33
CA LEU A 124 -6.71 18.76 3.77
C LEU A 124 -7.27 20.11 3.34
N THR A 125 -7.81 20.19 2.13
CA THR A 125 -8.41 21.43 1.60
C THR A 125 -9.65 21.85 2.41
N ILE A 126 -10.39 20.90 2.96
CA ILE A 126 -11.55 21.13 3.83
C ILE A 126 -11.10 21.56 5.23
N VAL A 127 -10.07 20.90 5.78
CA VAL A 127 -9.58 21.16 7.15
C VAL A 127 -8.77 22.46 7.23
N LYS A 128 -7.85 22.69 6.29
CA LYS A 128 -6.93 23.83 6.23
C LYS A 128 -7.42 24.85 5.21
N THR A 129 -8.36 25.70 5.63
CA THR A 129 -8.90 26.78 4.80
C THR A 129 -8.11 28.08 4.97
N LYS A 130 -8.30 29.04 4.06
CA LYS A 130 -7.63 30.36 4.10
C LYS A 130 -7.83 31.09 5.44
N LEU A 131 -9.00 30.94 6.07
CA LEU A 131 -9.33 31.55 7.37
C LEU A 131 -8.74 30.77 8.55
N ARG A 132 -8.30 29.54 8.34
CA ARG A 132 -7.73 28.64 9.35
C ARG A 132 -6.25 28.35 9.07
N SER A 133 -5.55 29.28 8.42
CA SER A 133 -4.16 29.09 7.98
C SER A 133 -3.13 29.10 9.11
N THR A 134 -3.49 29.62 10.29
CA THR A 134 -2.61 29.82 11.44
C THR A 134 -2.68 28.69 12.48
N MET A 135 -3.20 27.51 12.13
CA MET A 135 -3.29 26.40 13.08
C MET A 135 -1.94 25.68 13.28
N THR A 136 -1.67 25.18 14.48
CA THR A 136 -0.51 24.34 14.81
C THR A 136 -0.56 23.03 14.06
N GLN A 137 0.63 22.45 13.85
CA GLN A 137 0.75 21.15 13.20
C GLN A 137 0.04 20.05 14.02
N GLU A 138 0.17 20.06 15.34
CA GLU A 138 -0.51 19.10 16.24
C GLU A 138 -2.04 19.14 16.06
N ARG A 139 -2.62 20.35 16.02
CA ARG A 139 -4.06 20.52 15.78
C ARG A 139 -4.47 20.09 14.38
N LEU A 140 -3.66 20.42 13.37
CA LEU A 140 -3.92 20.03 11.98
C LEU A 140 -3.94 18.51 11.83
N ASP A 141 -2.94 17.83 12.38
CA ASP A 141 -2.79 16.38 12.28
C ASP A 141 -3.93 15.65 12.99
N ALA A 142 -4.31 16.09 14.20
CA ALA A 142 -5.45 15.53 14.93
C ALA A 142 -6.77 15.65 14.14
N LEU A 143 -7.02 16.82 13.52
CA LEU A 143 -8.22 17.02 12.70
C LEU A 143 -8.15 16.23 11.39
N MET A 144 -6.99 16.21 10.73
CA MET A 144 -6.79 15.44 9.52
C MET A 144 -7.06 13.95 9.73
N PHE A 145 -6.59 13.39 10.85
CA PHE A 145 -6.85 12.01 11.22
C PHE A 145 -8.35 11.68 11.24
N LEU A 146 -9.15 12.51 11.93
CA LEU A 146 -10.61 12.36 11.98
C LEU A 146 -11.28 12.45 10.59
N PHE A 147 -10.79 13.34 9.72
CA PHE A 147 -11.35 13.52 8.38
C PHE A 147 -10.93 12.43 7.38
N ILE A 148 -9.74 11.85 7.53
CA ILE A 148 -9.28 10.70 6.72
C ILE A 148 -10.08 9.46 7.12
N GLU A 149 -10.14 9.18 8.43
CA GLU A 149 -10.85 8.06 9.05
C GLU A 149 -12.31 8.40 9.38
N GLN A 150 -12.96 9.16 8.49
CA GLN A 150 -14.32 9.66 8.70
C GLN A 150 -15.33 8.52 8.94
N GLN A 151 -15.16 7.37 8.29
CA GLN A 151 -16.05 6.22 8.48
C GLN A 151 -15.99 5.69 9.91
N MET A 152 -14.79 5.53 10.47
CA MET A 152 -14.63 5.10 11.86
C MET A 152 -15.10 6.20 12.81
N THR A 153 -14.70 7.44 12.55
CA THR A 153 -15.04 8.60 13.39
C THR A 153 -16.55 8.83 13.52
N THR A 154 -17.32 8.56 12.46
CA THR A 154 -18.79 8.69 12.48
C THR A 154 -19.46 7.66 13.38
N ASN A 155 -18.79 6.53 13.66
CA ASN A 155 -19.30 5.47 14.52
C ASN A 155 -18.87 5.64 15.99
N ILE A 156 -18.06 6.64 16.31
CA ILE A 156 -17.61 6.91 17.68
C ILE A 156 -18.76 7.54 18.48
N ASN A 157 -19.02 7.02 19.67
CA ASN A 157 -20.00 7.59 20.59
C ASN A 157 -19.41 8.82 21.29
N TYR A 158 -20.01 9.99 21.06
CA TYR A 158 -19.54 11.24 21.65
C TYR A 158 -19.64 11.26 23.18
N ASP A 159 -20.65 10.59 23.76
CA ASP A 159 -20.84 10.58 25.21
C ASP A 159 -19.70 9.82 25.91
N GLU A 160 -19.25 8.70 25.32
CA GLU A 160 -18.11 7.92 25.82
C GLU A 160 -16.81 8.73 25.78
N VAL A 161 -16.57 9.46 24.68
CA VAL A 161 -15.38 10.33 24.55
C VAL A 161 -15.40 11.43 25.62
N ILE A 162 -16.56 12.01 25.92
CA ILE A 162 -16.70 13.03 26.95
C ILE A 162 -16.40 12.45 28.33
N GLU A 163 -16.92 11.27 28.66
CA GLU A 163 -16.65 10.62 29.95
C GLU A 163 -15.16 10.27 30.11
N GLU A 164 -14.53 9.74 29.06
CA GLU A 164 -13.09 9.42 29.09
C GLU A 164 -12.24 10.70 29.27
N PHE A 165 -12.60 11.77 28.56
CA PHE A 165 -11.90 13.06 28.65
C PHE A 165 -11.98 13.68 30.05
N LYS A 166 -13.07 13.46 30.81
CA LYS A 166 -13.20 13.96 32.19
C LYS A 166 -12.16 13.36 33.14
N VAL A 167 -11.74 12.12 32.91
CA VAL A 167 -10.90 11.34 33.83
C VAL A 167 -9.40 11.46 33.52
N MET A 168 -9.04 11.92 32.32
CA MET A 168 -7.64 11.99 31.85
C MET A 168 -6.82 13.06 32.61
N ILE A 169 -5.69 12.71 33.25
CA ILE A 169 -4.77 13.65 33.92
C ILE A 169 -3.34 13.36 33.46
N PRO A 170 -2.53 14.35 32.99
CA PRO A 170 -2.79 15.79 32.95
C PRO A 170 -3.66 16.23 31.76
N THR A 171 -4.68 17.06 32.01
CA THR A 171 -5.57 17.56 30.96
C THR A 171 -4.96 18.75 30.19
N LYS A 172 -4.50 18.55 28.95
CA LYS A 172 -4.44 19.65 27.95
C LYS A 172 -5.85 19.86 27.41
N ARG A 173 -6.60 20.78 28.02
CA ARG A 173 -8.03 21.00 27.68
C ARG A 173 -8.28 21.68 26.33
N ARG A 174 -7.22 22.16 25.68
CA ARG A 174 -7.26 22.80 24.36
C ARG A 174 -6.06 22.33 23.57
N LEU A 175 -6.29 21.87 22.34
CA LEU A 175 -5.26 21.80 21.32
C LEU A 175 -4.86 23.24 20.98
N GLU A 176 -3.57 23.55 21.14
CA GLU A 176 -3.02 24.89 20.92
C GLU A 176 -3.32 25.35 19.49
N LEU A 177 -3.63 26.65 19.35
CA LEU A 177 -3.94 27.27 18.07
C LEU A 177 -2.69 27.33 17.22
#